data_AF-A0A822QDX7-F1
#
_entry.id   AF-A0A822QDX7-F1
#
_cell.length_a   1.000
_cell.length_b   1.000
_cell.length_c   1.000
_cell.angle_alpha   90.00
_cell.angle_beta   90.00
_cell.angle_gamma   90.00
#
_symmetry.space_group_name_H-M   'P 1'
#
loop_
_entity.id
_entity.type
_entity.pdbx_description
1 polymer ?
#
loop_
_entity_poly.entity_id
_entity_poly.type
_entity_poly.pdbx_seq_one_letter_code
_entity_poly.pdbx_strand_id
1 'polypeptide(L)'
;MYYKQQISEVMFNLLDSHDTERILWTANEDVQLVKSALAFFFLQKGTPCIYYGTELALTGGPDPDCRRCMPWERVSSDNDMLNFMKRLIKIRKYASVIISHGKYSLQEIKSDLVALEWKYEGRILKAIFNQSTEDYLLEKEAVALASNCQELENQLVISPDGFVIF
;
A
#
# COMPACT_ATOMS: atom_id res chain seq x y z
N MET A 1 11.80 -15.55 -2.31
CA MET A 1 10.75 -16.11 -3.20
C MET A 1 11.35 -17.31 -3.91
N TYR A 2 10.66 -18.46 -3.96
CA TYR A 2 11.17 -19.69 -4.58
C TYR A 2 11.07 -19.70 -6.12
N TYR A 3 10.37 -18.72 -6.71
CA TYR A 3 10.25 -18.56 -8.15
C TYR A 3 11.47 -17.86 -8.76
N LYS A 4 11.76 -18.17 -10.03
CA LYS A 4 12.79 -17.46 -10.80
C LYS A 4 12.44 -15.98 -10.91
N GLN A 5 13.47 -15.14 -11.01
CA GLN A 5 13.30 -13.69 -11.10
C GLN A 5 12.30 -13.26 -12.18
N GLN A 6 12.40 -13.81 -13.40
CA GLN A 6 11.50 -13.44 -14.49
C GLN A 6 10.02 -13.76 -14.20
N ILE A 7 9.75 -14.81 -13.40
CA ILE A 7 8.40 -15.20 -12.98
C ILE A 7 7.88 -14.19 -11.96
N SER A 8 8.71 -13.83 -10.97
CA SER A 8 8.36 -12.84 -9.95
C SER A 8 8.13 -11.44 -10.55
N GLU A 9 8.84 -11.08 -11.61
CA GLU A 9 8.70 -9.78 -12.29
C GLU A 9 7.36 -9.62 -13.01
N VAL A 10 6.70 -10.73 -13.38
CA VAL A 10 5.42 -10.73 -14.12
C VAL A 10 4.26 -11.34 -13.34
N MET A 11 4.46 -11.66 -12.07
CA MET A 11 3.43 -12.27 -11.22
C MET A 11 2.20 -11.36 -11.13
N PHE A 12 1.01 -11.92 -11.34
CA PHE A 12 -0.24 -11.18 -11.23
C PHE A 12 -0.71 -11.21 -9.78
N ASN A 13 -0.47 -10.12 -9.06
CA ASN A 13 -0.77 -10.03 -7.64
C ASN A 13 -2.13 -9.33 -7.44
N LEU A 14 -2.93 -9.82 -6.51
CA LEU A 14 -4.23 -9.25 -6.14
C LEU A 14 -4.49 -9.47 -4.65
N LEU A 15 -5.30 -8.60 -4.04
CA LEU A 15 -5.73 -8.73 -2.63
C LEU A 15 -7.20 -9.17 -2.51
N ASP A 16 -8.01 -8.94 -3.55
CA ASP A 16 -9.41 -9.32 -3.63
C ASP A 16 -9.85 -9.54 -5.09
N SER A 17 -11.00 -10.18 -5.27
CA SER A 17 -11.59 -10.46 -6.58
C SER A 17 -13.11 -10.66 -6.50
N HIS A 18 -13.70 -11.10 -7.62
CA HIS A 18 -15.11 -11.51 -7.70
C HIS A 18 -15.41 -12.87 -7.07
N ASP A 19 -14.38 -13.60 -6.62
CA ASP A 19 -14.47 -14.93 -5.99
C ASP A 19 -14.03 -14.91 -4.51
N THR A 20 -13.73 -13.73 -3.96
CA THR A 20 -13.38 -13.52 -2.55
C THR A 20 -14.23 -12.40 -1.96
N GLU A 21 -14.32 -12.27 -0.65
CA GLU A 21 -14.73 -11.00 -0.06
C GLU A 21 -13.81 -9.85 -0.49
N ARG A 22 -14.32 -8.62 -0.38
CA ARG A 22 -13.55 -7.40 -0.69
C ARG A 22 -12.57 -7.09 0.42
N ILE A 23 -11.43 -6.49 0.08
CA ILE A 23 -10.37 -6.20 1.06
C ILE A 23 -10.86 -5.35 2.24
N LEU A 24 -11.80 -4.42 2.01
CA LEU A 24 -12.38 -3.60 3.08
C LEU A 24 -13.21 -4.42 4.06
N TRP A 25 -13.91 -5.45 3.58
CA TRP A 25 -14.63 -6.40 4.43
C TRP A 25 -13.65 -7.23 5.26
N THR A 26 -12.59 -7.76 4.63
CA THR A 26 -11.51 -8.49 5.33
C THR A 26 -10.85 -7.64 6.42
N ALA A 27 -10.73 -6.33 6.18
CA ALA A 27 -10.18 -5.36 7.12
C ALA A 27 -11.20 -4.88 8.18
N ASN A 28 -12.38 -5.51 8.32
CA ASN A 28 -13.44 -5.09 9.24
C ASN A 28 -13.83 -3.60 9.07
N GLU A 29 -13.95 -3.15 7.83
CA GLU A 29 -14.26 -1.76 7.45
C GLU A 29 -13.17 -0.74 7.82
N ASP A 30 -11.96 -1.19 8.18
CA ASP A 30 -10.83 -0.31 8.47
C ASP A 30 -10.14 0.18 7.19
N VAL A 31 -10.45 1.41 6.81
CA VAL A 31 -9.87 2.05 5.62
C VAL A 31 -8.36 2.33 5.79
N GLN A 32 -7.86 2.59 7.00
CA GLN A 32 -6.43 2.83 7.21
C GLN A 32 -5.63 1.54 6.99
N LEU A 33 -6.14 0.42 7.52
CA LEU A 33 -5.54 -0.89 7.29
C LEU A 33 -5.55 -1.24 5.80
N VAL A 34 -6.64 -0.96 5.08
CA VAL A 34 -6.70 -1.14 3.61
C VAL A 34 -5.67 -0.28 2.89
N LYS A 35 -5.51 1.00 3.26
CA LYS A 35 -4.48 1.89 2.68
C LYS A 35 -3.08 1.33 2.93
N SER A 36 -2.80 0.85 4.15
CA SER A 36 -1.54 0.21 4.53
C SER A 36 -1.27 -1.03 3.67
N ALA A 37 -2.23 -1.94 3.57
CA ALA A 37 -2.13 -3.15 2.76
C ALA A 37 -1.90 -2.85 1.27
N LEU A 38 -2.62 -1.87 0.72
CA LEU A 38 -2.45 -1.44 -0.68
C LEU A 38 -1.08 -0.80 -0.90
N ALA A 39 -0.62 0.07 0.01
CA ALA A 39 0.71 0.65 -0.10
C ALA A 39 1.80 -0.43 -0.10
N PHE A 40 1.70 -1.42 0.80
CA PHE A 40 2.62 -2.57 0.81
C PHE A 40 2.56 -3.34 -0.51
N PHE A 41 1.35 -3.66 -0.99
CA PHE A 41 1.08 -4.41 -2.21
C PHE A 41 1.62 -3.72 -3.48
N PHE A 42 1.44 -2.41 -3.62
CA PHE A 42 1.93 -1.64 -4.76
C PHE A 42 3.46 -1.49 -4.76
N LEU A 43 4.15 -1.78 -3.65
CA LEU A 43 5.62 -1.78 -3.63
C LEU A 43 6.21 -3.15 -4.03
N GLN A 44 5.39 -4.19 -4.20
CA GLN A 44 5.88 -5.53 -4.55
C GLN A 44 6.23 -5.70 -6.03
N LYS A 45 7.13 -6.64 -6.31
CA LYS A 45 7.43 -7.11 -7.68
C LYS A 45 6.20 -7.77 -8.30
N GLY A 46 6.08 -7.66 -9.61
CA GLY A 46 4.93 -8.17 -10.38
C GLY A 46 3.97 -7.08 -10.81
N THR A 47 2.82 -7.51 -11.31
CA THR A 47 1.74 -6.67 -11.82
C THR A 47 0.62 -6.62 -10.79
N PRO A 48 0.42 -5.49 -10.09
CA PRO A 48 -0.71 -5.33 -9.19
C PRO A 48 -2.03 -5.23 -9.98
N CYS A 49 -3.01 -6.02 -9.58
CA CYS A 49 -4.40 -5.94 -10.03
C CYS A 49 -5.28 -5.46 -8.87
N ILE A 50 -6.19 -4.54 -9.16
CA ILE A 50 -7.20 -4.08 -8.22
C ILE A 50 -8.59 -4.49 -8.72
N TYR A 51 -9.47 -4.87 -7.79
CA TYR A 51 -10.86 -5.14 -8.09
C TYR A 51 -11.68 -3.84 -8.08
N TYR A 52 -12.65 -3.71 -8.99
CA TYR A 52 -13.38 -2.45 -9.16
C TYR A 52 -14.08 -2.02 -7.87
N GLY A 53 -14.04 -0.74 -7.56
CA GLY A 53 -14.64 -0.16 -6.37
C GLY A 53 -13.73 -0.21 -5.13
N THR A 54 -12.63 -0.96 -5.13
CA THR A 54 -11.62 -0.89 -4.05
C THR A 54 -11.04 0.52 -3.95
N GLU A 55 -10.86 1.21 -5.08
CA GLU A 55 -10.47 2.62 -5.15
C GLU A 55 -11.52 3.60 -4.62
N LEU A 56 -12.73 3.14 -4.32
CA LEU A 56 -13.82 3.90 -3.72
C LEU A 56 -14.25 3.36 -2.35
N ALA A 57 -13.42 2.51 -1.73
CA ALA A 57 -13.73 1.84 -0.47
C ALA A 57 -15.10 1.11 -0.52
N LEU A 58 -15.34 0.36 -1.60
CA LEU A 58 -16.51 -0.51 -1.71
C LEU A 58 -16.29 -1.75 -0.84
N THR A 59 -17.19 -1.99 0.10
CA THR A 59 -17.24 -3.22 0.93
C THR A 59 -18.15 -4.28 0.31
N GLY A 60 -18.00 -5.52 0.75
CA GLY A 60 -18.82 -6.67 0.39
C GLY A 60 -18.18 -7.97 0.87
N GLY A 61 -18.99 -8.85 1.46
CA GLY A 61 -18.57 -10.18 1.90
C GLY A 61 -18.35 -11.17 0.73
N PRO A 62 -18.39 -12.49 0.99
CA PRO A 62 -18.22 -13.51 -0.05
C PRO A 62 -19.24 -13.41 -1.20
N ASP A 63 -18.97 -14.09 -2.32
CA ASP A 63 -19.89 -14.18 -3.47
C ASP A 63 -21.32 -14.54 -3.02
N PRO A 64 -22.36 -13.76 -3.39
CA PRO A 64 -22.39 -12.67 -4.39
C PRO A 64 -22.20 -11.25 -3.87
N ASP A 65 -21.97 -11.06 -2.57
CA ASP A 65 -21.90 -9.72 -1.98
C ASP A 65 -20.66 -8.92 -2.45
N CYS A 66 -19.57 -9.60 -2.83
CA CYS A 66 -18.42 -8.94 -3.46
C CYS A 66 -18.74 -8.34 -4.85
N ARG A 67 -19.89 -8.66 -5.45
CA ARG A 67 -20.29 -8.23 -6.81
C ARG A 67 -21.30 -7.07 -6.82
N ARG A 68 -21.35 -6.27 -5.74
CA ARG A 68 -22.19 -5.05 -5.64
C ARG A 68 -21.94 -4.06 -6.78
N CYS A 69 -23.00 -3.38 -7.20
CA CYS A 69 -22.94 -2.32 -8.20
C CYS A 69 -21.92 -1.22 -7.82
N MET A 70 -21.23 -0.69 -8.83
CA MET A 70 -20.27 0.40 -8.65
C MET A 70 -20.96 1.67 -8.09
N PRO A 71 -20.48 2.25 -6.98
CA PRO A 71 -21.05 3.45 -6.38
C PRO A 71 -20.56 4.71 -7.11
N TRP A 72 -21.11 4.98 -8.29
CA TRP A 72 -20.70 6.09 -9.16
C TRP A 72 -20.78 7.47 -8.50
N GLU A 73 -21.68 7.65 -7.54
CA GLU A 73 -21.81 8.88 -6.73
C GLU A 73 -20.57 9.20 -5.90
N ARG A 74 -19.70 8.21 -5.63
CA ARG A 74 -18.45 8.40 -4.89
C ARG A 74 -17.28 8.84 -5.77
N VAL A 75 -17.44 8.83 -7.10
CA VAL A 75 -16.41 9.27 -8.05
C VAL A 75 -16.33 10.79 -8.06
N SER A 76 -15.57 11.33 -7.12
CA SER A 76 -15.38 12.78 -6.92
C SER A 76 -13.90 13.12 -6.73
N SER A 77 -13.52 14.37 -7.02
CA SER A 77 -12.20 14.91 -6.68
C SER A 77 -11.91 14.91 -5.18
N ASP A 78 -12.95 14.88 -4.36
CA ASP A 78 -12.85 14.98 -2.90
C ASP A 78 -12.78 13.60 -2.22
N ASN A 79 -12.90 12.51 -2.99
CA ASN A 79 -12.83 11.16 -2.47
C ASN A 79 -11.38 10.81 -2.06
N ASP A 80 -11.18 10.66 -0.75
CA ASP A 80 -9.87 10.39 -0.14
C ASP A 80 -9.24 9.08 -0.66
N MET A 81 -10.00 7.97 -0.71
CA MET A 81 -9.49 6.69 -1.19
C MET A 81 -9.08 6.74 -2.67
N LEU A 82 -9.87 7.42 -3.50
CA LEU A 82 -9.58 7.59 -4.92
C LEU A 82 -8.31 8.42 -5.12
N ASN A 83 -8.14 9.51 -4.35
CA ASN A 83 -6.94 10.34 -4.40
C ASN A 83 -5.71 9.61 -3.89
N PHE A 84 -5.85 8.84 -2.81
CA PHE A 84 -4.82 7.94 -2.30
C PHE A 84 -4.37 6.96 -3.39
N MET A 85 -5.29 6.25 -4.03
CA MET A 85 -4.98 5.30 -5.10
C MET A 85 -4.30 5.95 -6.30
N LYS A 86 -4.75 7.14 -6.72
CA LYS A 86 -4.08 7.91 -7.79
C LYS A 86 -2.63 8.24 -7.44
N ARG A 87 -2.36 8.69 -6.21
CA ARG A 87 -1.00 8.97 -5.73
C ARG A 87 -0.14 7.71 -5.68
N LEU A 88 -0.69 6.62 -5.15
CA LEU A 88 0.00 5.33 -5.05
C LEU A 88 0.37 4.76 -6.43
N ILE A 89 -0.56 4.82 -7.40
CA ILE A 89 -0.31 4.42 -8.79
C ILE A 89 0.79 5.30 -9.42
N LYS A 90 0.79 6.60 -9.15
CA LYS A 90 1.86 7.51 -9.63
C LYS A 90 3.22 7.10 -9.08
N ILE A 91 3.30 6.74 -7.80
CA ILE A 91 4.53 6.23 -7.16
C ILE A 91 4.96 4.92 -7.81
N ARG A 92 4.06 3.93 -7.96
CA ARG A 92 4.38 2.65 -8.64
C ARG A 92 4.98 2.87 -10.02
N LYS A 93 4.38 3.76 -10.83
CA LYS A 93 4.87 4.08 -12.18
C LYS A 93 6.28 4.66 -12.15
N TYR A 94 6.52 5.63 -11.27
CA TYR A 94 7.85 6.23 -11.10
C TYR A 94 8.89 5.22 -10.60
N ALA A 95 8.49 4.39 -9.64
CA ALA A 95 9.33 3.38 -9.01
C ALA A 95 9.36 2.02 -9.75
N SER A 96 8.80 1.92 -10.96
CA SER A 96 8.62 0.63 -11.63
C SER A 96 9.94 -0.10 -11.86
N VAL A 97 10.97 0.62 -12.31
CA VAL A 97 12.30 0.04 -12.61
C VAL A 97 12.99 -0.43 -11.33
N ILE A 98 12.96 0.38 -10.26
CA ILE A 98 13.59 0.04 -8.98
C ILE A 98 12.87 -1.13 -8.29
N ILE A 99 11.54 -1.21 -8.38
CA ILE A 99 10.80 -2.34 -7.84
C ILE A 99 11.13 -3.62 -8.62
N SER A 100 11.13 -3.57 -9.96
CA SER A 100 11.37 -4.77 -10.78
C SER A 100 12.81 -5.30 -10.65
N HIS A 101 13.80 -4.42 -10.79
CA HIS A 101 15.21 -4.84 -10.92
C HIS A 101 16.06 -4.55 -9.68
N GLY A 102 15.55 -3.76 -8.74
CA GLY A 102 16.27 -3.43 -7.51
C GLY A 102 16.46 -4.62 -6.58
N LYS A 103 17.52 -4.50 -5.77
CA LYS A 103 17.76 -5.38 -4.64
C LYS A 103 16.78 -5.02 -3.53
N TYR A 104 15.94 -5.97 -3.18
CA TYR A 104 14.90 -5.86 -2.16
C TYR A 104 15.41 -6.32 -0.79
N SER A 105 15.02 -5.62 0.27
CA SER A 105 15.11 -6.11 1.65
C SER A 105 13.88 -5.72 2.44
N LEU A 106 13.46 -6.62 3.33
CA LEU A 106 12.47 -6.37 4.38
C LEU A 106 13.15 -6.59 5.72
N GLN A 107 12.98 -5.65 6.63
CA GLN A 107 13.56 -5.68 7.97
C GLN A 107 12.48 -5.32 8.98
N GLU A 108 12.41 -6.11 10.05
CA GLU A 108 11.63 -5.75 11.23
C GLU A 108 12.50 -4.85 12.11
N ILE A 109 12.07 -3.60 12.31
CA ILE A 109 12.77 -2.63 13.16
C ILE A 109 12.48 -2.94 14.64
N LYS A 110 11.21 -3.25 14.93
CA LYS A 110 10.64 -3.67 16.22
C LYS A 110 9.43 -4.56 15.93
N SER A 111 8.89 -5.21 16.97
CA SER A 111 7.62 -5.95 16.87
C SER A 111 6.59 -5.13 16.10
N ASP A 112 6.06 -5.71 15.02
CA ASP A 112 5.00 -5.12 14.21
C ASP A 112 5.36 -3.79 13.52
N LEU A 113 6.66 -3.49 13.41
CA LEU A 113 7.18 -2.32 12.69
C LEU A 113 8.18 -2.77 11.64
N VAL A 114 7.79 -2.70 10.37
CA VAL A 114 8.60 -3.21 9.26
C VAL A 114 9.03 -2.11 8.30
N ALA A 115 10.26 -2.21 7.81
CA ALA A 115 10.80 -1.39 6.75
C ALA A 115 11.07 -2.22 5.50
N LEU A 116 10.64 -1.71 4.35
CA LEU A 116 10.97 -2.24 3.04
C LEU A 116 11.91 -1.27 2.35
N GLU A 117 12.91 -1.82 1.67
CA GLU A 117 13.86 -1.04 0.90
C GLU A 117 14.16 -1.72 -0.44
N TRP A 118 14.19 -0.91 -1.50
CA TRP A 118 14.75 -1.28 -2.78
C TRP A 118 15.92 -0.37 -3.12
N LYS A 119 17.01 -0.96 -3.60
CA LYS A 119 18.19 -0.25 -4.10
C LYS A 119 18.46 -0.62 -5.56
N TYR A 120 18.58 0.39 -6.42
CA TYR A 120 18.91 0.19 -7.84
C TYR A 120 19.61 1.43 -8.41
N GLU A 121 20.80 1.26 -8.99
CA GLU A 121 21.55 2.33 -9.67
C GLU A 121 21.66 3.65 -8.86
N GLY A 122 21.99 3.54 -7.57
CA GLY A 122 22.12 4.70 -6.67
C GLY A 122 20.80 5.32 -6.21
N ARG A 123 19.65 4.82 -6.68
CA ARG A 123 18.32 5.20 -6.20
C ARG A 123 17.88 4.28 -5.07
N ILE A 124 17.15 4.84 -4.11
CA ILE A 124 16.57 4.14 -2.98
C ILE A 124 15.07 4.42 -2.97
N LEU A 125 14.27 3.37 -2.83
CA LEU A 125 12.85 3.44 -2.48
C LEU A 125 12.70 2.80 -1.11
N LYS A 126 12.15 3.53 -0.15
CA LYS A 126 12.00 3.05 1.23
C LYS A 126 10.57 3.25 1.68
N ALA A 127 10.05 2.31 2.44
CA ALA A 127 8.77 2.46 3.11
C ALA A 127 8.82 1.85 4.51
N ILE A 128 8.11 2.46 5.45
CA ILE A 128 7.98 1.97 6.83
C ILE A 128 6.50 1.81 7.13
N PHE A 129 6.13 0.67 7.70
CA PHE A 129 4.76 0.31 8.07
C PHE A 129 4.72 0.04 9.56
N ASN A 130 3.87 0.76 10.27
CA ASN A 130 3.63 0.60 11.69
C ASN A 130 2.32 -0.16 11.89
N GLN A 131 2.41 -1.41 12.32
CA GLN A 131 1.30 -2.25 12.77
C GLN A 131 1.39 -2.52 14.28
N SER A 132 2.29 -1.82 14.97
CA SER A 132 2.42 -1.87 16.43
C SER A 132 1.36 -1.00 17.10
N THR A 133 1.26 -1.11 18.42
CA THR A 133 0.33 -0.31 19.24
C THR A 133 0.89 1.06 19.64
N GLU A 134 2.13 1.38 19.25
CA GLU A 134 2.83 2.59 19.68
C GLU A 134 3.21 3.47 18.49
N ASP A 135 3.30 4.77 18.73
CA ASP A 135 3.82 5.72 17.75
C ASP A 135 5.31 5.46 17.46
N TYR A 136 5.69 5.51 16.18
CA TYR A 136 7.08 5.43 15.75
C TYR A 136 7.58 6.77 15.23
N LEU A 137 8.66 7.28 15.84
CA LEU A 137 9.24 8.57 15.50
C LEU A 137 10.46 8.39 14.59
N LEU A 138 10.54 9.21 13.55
CA LEU A 138 11.70 9.31 12.66
C LEU A 138 12.08 10.78 12.41
N GLU A 139 13.33 11.00 11.99
CA GLU A 139 13.78 12.30 11.53
C GLU A 139 13.06 12.70 10.24
N LYS A 140 12.81 14.01 10.06
CA LYS A 140 12.06 14.48 8.90
C LYS A 140 12.86 14.28 7.61
N GLU A 141 12.30 13.49 6.70
CA GLU A 141 12.81 13.25 5.35
C GLU A 141 11.76 13.66 4.29
N ALA A 142 12.15 13.71 3.01
CA ALA A 142 11.21 13.98 1.93
C ALA A 142 10.24 12.81 1.74
N VAL A 143 8.95 13.03 2.00
CA VAL A 143 7.91 11.99 1.94
C VAL A 143 7.16 12.04 0.62
N ALA A 144 7.07 10.90 -0.07
CA ALA A 144 6.25 10.73 -1.27
C ALA A 144 4.77 10.51 -0.94
N LEU A 145 4.49 9.66 0.06
CA LEU A 145 3.15 9.35 0.53
C LEU A 145 3.20 8.88 1.98
N ALA A 146 2.26 9.36 2.79
CA ALA A 146 2.05 8.91 4.16
C ALA A 146 0.56 8.75 4.43
N SER A 147 0.23 7.84 5.32
CA SER A 147 -1.12 7.68 5.89
C SER A 147 -0.99 7.46 7.39
N ASN A 148 -1.93 8.04 8.14
CA ASN A 148 -1.94 8.05 9.60
C ASN A 148 -0.58 8.47 10.22
N CYS A 149 -0.07 9.62 9.77
CA CYS A 149 1.18 10.20 10.24
C CYS A 149 0.98 11.65 10.67
N GLN A 150 1.80 12.12 11.61
CA GLN A 150 1.82 13.51 12.06
C GLN A 150 3.21 14.12 11.82
N GLU A 151 3.24 15.30 11.20
CA GLU A 151 4.47 16.08 11.04
C GLU A 151 4.69 17.00 12.24
N LEU A 152 5.83 16.86 12.89
CA LEU A 152 6.36 17.79 13.89
C LEU A 152 7.53 18.59 13.27
N GLU A 153 8.05 19.60 13.97
CA GLU A 153 9.06 20.53 13.41
C GLU A 153 10.26 19.79 12.77
N ASN A 154 10.81 18.79 13.46
CA ASN A 154 11.97 18.02 13.01
C ASN A 154 11.73 16.51 12.89
N GLN A 155 10.48 16.05 13.11
CA GLN A 155 10.16 14.64 13.20
C GLN A 155 8.90 14.31 12.42
N LEU A 156 8.83 13.09 11.92
CA LEU A 156 7.59 12.48 11.43
C LEU A 156 7.21 11.35 12.40
N VAL A 157 5.96 11.35 12.82
CA VAL A 157 5.38 10.31 13.67
C VAL A 157 4.50 9.43 12.81
N ILE A 158 4.78 8.13 12.79
CA ILE A 158 3.92 7.11 12.18
C ILE A 158 3.08 6.50 13.30
N SER A 159 1.78 6.78 13.32
CA SER A 159 0.86 6.19 14.30
C SER A 159 0.54 4.73 13.95
N PRO A 160 -0.07 3.96 14.88
CA PRO A 160 -0.57 2.61 14.60
C PRO A 160 -1.40 2.57 13.30
N ASP A 161 -1.26 1.50 12.52
CA ASP A 161 -1.85 1.33 11.18
C ASP A 161 -1.37 2.34 10.11
N GLY A 162 -0.38 3.17 10.47
CA GLY A 162 0.23 4.15 9.59
C GLY A 162 1.38 3.60 8.76
N PHE A 163 1.71 4.33 7.70
CA PHE A 163 2.90 4.07 6.90
C PHE A 163 3.41 5.35 6.24
N VAL A 164 4.67 5.28 5.81
CA VAL A 164 5.33 6.32 5.03
C VAL A 164 6.14 5.70 3.91
N ILE A 165 6.18 6.37 2.75
CA ILE A 165 6.98 6.04 1.57
C ILE A 165 7.87 7.24 1.26
N PHE A 166 9.16 6.98 1.07
CA PHE A 166 10.21 7.93 0.68
C PHE A 166 10.63 7.68 -0.77
#